data_AF-A0AAJ0CBM2-F1
#
_entry.id   AF-A0AAJ0CBM2-F1
#
_cell.length_a   1.000
_cell.length_b   1.000
_cell.length_c   1.000
_cell.angle_alpha   90.00
_cell.angle_beta   90.00
_cell.angle_gamma   90.00
#
_symmetry.space_group_name_H-M   'P 1'
#
loop_
_entity.id
_entity.type
_entity.pdbx_description
1 polymer ?
#
loop_
_entity_poly.entity_id
_entity_poly.type
_entity_poly.pdbx_seq_one_letter_code
_entity_poly.pdbx_strand_id
1 'polypeptide(L)'
;YLDPEAANRPEFIEPIEPSPGIIDPDAASIVDLDAEQFKRLEFLNNNYQVLARYKQILKAPNRTKMQTWITSWQLACQDAQSIGLPDVQGIRPTLDFLASVATIAPSFSDYWNNRIRDKSTANKPGWEDKIPTSQKIGDLFEQHFQSQKTTESKGGAFSATFQGKDASQQGQHPSQSSNPSNSSSTESNRKQPPKCLCGQKHWY
;
A
#
# COMPACT_ATOMS: atom_id res chain seq x y z
N TYR A 1 -35.24 0.55 -21.43
CA TYR A 1 -36.64 0.46 -21.86
C TYR A 1 -37.17 -0.83 -21.27
N LEU A 2 -38.01 -0.75 -20.23
CA LEU A 2 -38.61 -1.94 -19.61
C LEU A 2 -39.90 -2.23 -20.35
N ASP A 3 -39.99 -3.42 -20.96
CA ASP A 3 -41.20 -3.84 -21.69
C ASP A 3 -42.39 -3.91 -20.73
N PRO A 4 -43.48 -3.16 -20.99
CA PRO A 4 -44.64 -3.11 -20.09
C PRO A 4 -45.45 -4.42 -20.06
N GLU A 5 -45.23 -5.36 -20.97
CA GLU A 5 -45.96 -6.64 -21.09
C GLU A 5 -45.12 -7.88 -20.70
N ALA A 6 -43.90 -7.71 -20.20
CA ALA A 6 -43.09 -8.86 -19.80
C ALA A 6 -43.72 -9.58 -18.59
N ALA A 7 -44.16 -10.83 -18.79
CA ALA A 7 -44.82 -11.68 -17.79
C ALA A 7 -43.99 -11.98 -16.52
N ASN A 8 -42.72 -11.56 -16.48
CA ASN A 8 -41.81 -11.66 -15.33
C ASN A 8 -41.43 -10.26 -14.80
N ARG A 9 -42.43 -9.44 -14.49
CA ARG A 9 -42.18 -8.23 -13.69
C ARG A 9 -41.81 -8.67 -12.26
N PRO A 10 -40.62 -8.33 -11.73
CA PRO A 10 -40.36 -8.51 -10.31
C PRO A 10 -41.33 -7.62 -9.54
N GLU A 11 -42.25 -8.22 -8.80
CA GLU A 11 -43.17 -7.49 -7.95
C GLU A 11 -42.37 -6.73 -6.89
N PHE A 12 -42.61 -5.43 -6.80
CA PHE A 12 -42.05 -4.61 -5.75
C PHE A 12 -42.79 -4.97 -4.47
N ILE A 13 -42.20 -5.85 -3.66
CA ILE A 13 -42.71 -6.14 -2.33
C ILE A 13 -42.44 -4.89 -1.51
N GLU A 14 -43.48 -4.09 -1.28
CA GLU A 14 -43.37 -2.94 -0.39
C GLU A 14 -42.96 -3.43 1.00
N PRO A 15 -42.05 -2.73 1.70
CA PRO A 15 -41.71 -3.05 3.08
C PRO A 15 -43.00 -3.06 3.91
N ILE A 16 -43.39 -4.24 4.39
CA ILE A 16 -44.54 -4.36 5.27
C ILE A 16 -44.19 -3.63 6.56
N GLU A 17 -44.86 -2.51 6.83
CA GLU A 17 -44.78 -1.90 8.15
C GLU A 17 -45.19 -2.95 9.18
N PRO A 18 -44.36 -3.21 10.21
CA PRO A 18 -44.73 -4.16 11.24
C PRO A 18 -46.01 -3.65 11.91
N SER A 19 -47.11 -4.36 11.68
CA SER A 19 -48.38 -4.04 12.30
C SER A 19 -48.18 -4.08 13.83
N PRO A 20 -48.76 -3.14 14.61
CA PRO A 20 -48.61 -3.05 16.07
C PRO A 20 -48.99 -4.30 16.91
N GLY A 21 -49.32 -5.43 16.26
CA GLY A 21 -49.57 -6.74 16.88
C GLY A 21 -48.54 -7.83 16.53
N ILE A 22 -47.49 -7.54 15.75
CA ILE A 22 -46.31 -8.42 15.55
C ILE A 22 -45.22 -8.09 16.58
N ILE A 23 -45.64 -7.58 17.74
CA ILE A 23 -44.80 -7.46 18.91
C ILE A 23 -45.15 -8.69 19.74
N ASP A 24 -44.20 -9.61 19.89
CA ASP A 24 -44.40 -10.79 20.71
C ASP A 24 -44.74 -10.33 22.14
N PRO A 25 -45.98 -10.55 22.63
CA PRO A 25 -46.44 -9.97 23.89
C PRO A 25 -45.71 -10.56 25.11
N ASP A 26 -45.01 -11.68 24.92
CA ASP A 26 -44.25 -12.37 25.96
C ASP A 26 -42.75 -11.99 25.96
N ALA A 27 -42.29 -11.13 25.05
CA ALA A 27 -40.92 -10.62 25.05
C ALA A 27 -40.73 -9.59 26.17
N ALA A 28 -40.54 -10.07 27.41
CA ALA A 28 -40.40 -9.23 28.59
C ALA A 28 -38.97 -8.69 28.77
N SER A 29 -37.97 -9.29 28.09
CA SER A 29 -36.56 -8.92 28.25
C SER A 29 -35.67 -9.40 27.09
N ILE A 30 -34.45 -8.87 26.99
CA ILE A 30 -33.38 -9.33 26.07
C ILE A 30 -33.02 -10.83 26.27
N VAL A 31 -33.56 -11.45 27.32
CA VAL A 31 -33.31 -12.83 27.75
C VAL A 31 -34.32 -13.83 27.14
N ASP A 32 -35.38 -13.36 26.48
CA ASP A 32 -36.39 -14.20 25.80
C ASP A 32 -36.10 -14.39 24.30
N LEU A 33 -34.83 -14.29 23.91
CA LEU A 33 -34.41 -14.61 22.54
C LEU A 33 -34.35 -16.13 22.38
N ASP A 34 -35.21 -16.68 21.52
CA ASP A 34 -35.09 -18.07 21.08
C ASP A 34 -33.68 -18.35 20.52
N ALA A 35 -33.22 -19.60 20.60
CA ALA A 35 -31.88 -20.02 20.18
C ALA A 35 -31.56 -19.63 18.73
N GLU A 36 -32.56 -19.55 17.85
CA GLU A 36 -32.40 -19.07 16.48
C GLU A 36 -32.16 -17.54 16.42
N GLN A 37 -32.90 -16.76 17.21
CA GLN A 37 -32.73 -15.30 17.29
C GLN A 37 -31.38 -14.93 17.90
N PHE A 38 -30.93 -15.67 18.91
CA PHE A 38 -29.60 -15.50 19.50
C PHE A 38 -28.48 -15.79 18.48
N LYS A 39 -28.58 -16.90 17.73
CA LYS A 39 -27.64 -17.20 16.63
C LYS A 39 -27.62 -16.13 15.56
N ARG A 40 -28.79 -15.58 15.20
CA ARG A 40 -28.90 -14.49 14.23
C ARG A 40 -28.22 -13.23 14.75
N LEU A 41 -28.41 -12.87 16.02
CA LEU A 41 -27.76 -11.72 16.64
C LEU A 41 -26.24 -11.89 16.74
N GLU A 42 -25.76 -13.07 17.12
CA GLU A 42 -24.31 -13.38 17.10
C GLU A 42 -23.73 -13.24 15.68
N PHE A 43 -24.42 -13.77 14.66
CA PHE A 43 -24.01 -13.65 13.27
C PHE A 43 -23.94 -12.19 12.81
N LEU A 44 -24.96 -11.39 13.15
CA LEU A 44 -25.00 -9.95 12.81
C LEU A 44 -23.89 -9.17 13.53
N ASN A 45 -23.68 -9.45 14.81
CA ASN A 45 -22.62 -8.80 15.60
C ASN A 45 -21.23 -9.18 15.07
N ASN A 46 -21.01 -10.46 14.73
CA ASN A 46 -19.75 -10.91 14.15
C ASN A 46 -19.47 -10.22 12.80
N ASN A 47 -20.46 -10.18 11.91
CA ASN A 47 -20.36 -9.43 10.64
C ASN A 47 -20.02 -7.96 10.86
N TYR A 48 -20.70 -7.30 11.80
CA TYR A 48 -20.46 -5.90 12.12
C TYR A 48 -19.02 -5.69 12.64
N GLN A 49 -18.53 -6.53 13.53
CA GLN A 49 -17.18 -6.42 14.09
C GLN A 49 -16.10 -6.61 13.02
N VAL A 50 -16.27 -7.61 12.13
CA VAL A 50 -15.31 -7.85 11.06
C VAL A 50 -15.31 -6.72 10.04
N LEU A 51 -16.49 -6.21 9.67
CA LEU A 51 -16.61 -5.02 8.83
C LEU A 51 -15.97 -3.79 9.46
N ALA A 52 -16.16 -3.57 10.76
CA ALA A 52 -15.57 -2.46 11.48
C ALA A 52 -14.03 -2.54 11.48
N ARG A 53 -13.47 -3.74 11.73
CA ARG A 53 -12.01 -3.97 11.66
C ARG A 53 -11.47 -3.71 10.26
N TYR A 54 -12.14 -4.23 9.23
CA TYR A 54 -11.75 -3.98 7.84
C TYR A 54 -11.74 -2.48 7.51
N LYS A 55 -12.81 -1.76 7.84
CA LYS A 55 -12.91 -0.31 7.61
C LYS A 55 -11.87 0.53 8.35
N GLN A 56 -11.44 0.09 9.55
CA GLN A 56 -10.38 0.78 10.28
C GLN A 56 -9.03 0.66 9.57
N ILE A 57 -8.79 -0.47 8.94
CA ILE A 57 -7.54 -0.79 8.24
C ILE A 57 -7.42 -0.09 6.88
N LEU A 58 -8.54 0.29 6.26
CA LEU A 58 -8.60 1.15 5.05
C LEU A 58 -7.98 2.54 5.24
N LYS A 59 -7.75 2.94 6.49
CA LYS A 59 -7.07 4.20 6.79
C LYS A 59 -5.59 4.08 6.43
N ALA A 60 -5.03 5.20 5.96
CA ALA A 60 -3.63 5.29 5.58
C ALA A 60 -2.69 4.68 6.63
N PRO A 61 -1.73 3.82 6.22
CA PRO A 61 -0.78 3.21 7.15
C PRO A 61 0.06 4.25 7.88
N ASN A 62 0.65 3.87 9.01
CA ASN A 62 1.73 4.64 9.61
C ASN A 62 3.08 4.09 9.13
N ARG A 63 3.95 4.94 8.55
CA ARG A 63 5.28 4.56 8.04
C ARG A 63 6.15 3.80 9.05
N THR A 64 6.01 4.12 10.34
CA THR A 64 6.79 3.49 11.43
C THR A 64 6.26 2.12 11.83
N LYS A 65 4.95 1.89 11.69
CA LYS A 65 4.27 0.64 12.04
C LYS A 65 3.82 -0.14 10.80
N MET A 66 4.56 0.00 9.70
CA MET A 66 4.16 -0.52 8.40
C MET A 66 3.97 -2.03 8.42
N GLN A 67 4.92 -2.77 8.97
CA GLN A 67 4.86 -4.24 8.98
C GLN A 67 3.70 -4.76 9.82
N THR A 68 3.47 -4.16 10.99
CA THR A 68 2.29 -4.43 11.82
C THR A 68 0.99 -4.14 11.06
N TRP A 69 0.95 -3.03 10.31
CA TRP A 69 -0.21 -2.68 9.49
C TRP A 69 -0.44 -3.72 8.37
N ILE A 70 0.59 -4.15 7.65
CA ILE A 70 0.48 -5.19 6.60
C ILE A 70 -0.05 -6.51 7.18
N THR A 71 0.49 -6.95 8.32
CA THR A 71 -0.02 -8.17 8.98
C THR A 71 -1.49 -8.01 9.40
N SER A 72 -1.87 -6.87 9.99
CA SER A 72 -3.26 -6.61 10.37
C SER A 72 -4.19 -6.58 9.15
N TRP A 73 -3.72 -6.03 8.03
CA TRP A 73 -4.43 -5.99 6.76
C TRP A 73 -4.73 -7.40 6.22
N GLN A 74 -3.70 -8.25 6.17
CA GLN A 74 -3.84 -9.62 5.68
C GLN A 74 -4.82 -10.42 6.54
N LEU A 75 -4.74 -10.28 7.88
CA LEU A 75 -5.66 -10.94 8.81
C LEU A 75 -7.10 -10.46 8.62
N ALA A 76 -7.33 -9.15 8.54
CA ALA A 76 -8.68 -8.62 8.36
C ALA A 76 -9.30 -9.01 7.01
N CYS A 77 -8.50 -9.10 5.94
CA CYS A 77 -8.96 -9.62 4.67
C CYS A 77 -9.36 -11.09 4.77
N GLN A 78 -8.55 -11.91 5.45
CA GLN A 78 -8.83 -13.33 5.64
C GLN A 78 -10.11 -13.54 6.46
N ASP A 79 -10.28 -12.80 7.56
CA ASP A 79 -11.47 -12.87 8.41
C ASP A 79 -12.72 -12.48 7.61
N ALA A 80 -12.68 -11.36 6.88
CA ALA A 80 -13.82 -10.90 6.08
C ALA A 80 -14.15 -11.83 4.91
N GLN A 81 -13.14 -12.47 4.30
CA GLN A 81 -13.35 -13.49 3.27
C GLN A 81 -13.99 -14.75 3.84
N SER A 82 -13.59 -15.17 5.05
CA SER A 82 -14.13 -16.38 5.70
C SER A 82 -15.61 -16.27 6.05
N ILE A 83 -16.11 -15.06 6.31
CA ILE A 83 -17.53 -14.79 6.61
C ILE A 83 -18.32 -14.48 5.33
N GLY A 84 -17.64 -14.33 4.19
CA GLY A 84 -18.29 -14.06 2.90
C GLY A 84 -18.82 -12.63 2.77
N LEU A 85 -18.20 -11.64 3.42
CA LEU A 85 -18.60 -10.24 3.25
C LEU A 85 -18.48 -9.83 1.77
N PRO A 86 -19.56 -9.35 1.12
CA PRO A 86 -19.53 -9.00 -0.31
C PRO A 86 -18.55 -7.87 -0.62
N ASP A 87 -18.28 -6.99 0.34
CA ASP A 87 -17.37 -5.86 0.18
C ASP A 87 -15.90 -6.29 0.06
N VAL A 88 -15.53 -7.47 0.57
CA VAL A 88 -14.15 -7.96 0.65
C VAL A 88 -13.90 -9.14 -0.31
N GLN A 89 -14.75 -9.29 -1.34
CA GLN A 89 -14.62 -10.32 -2.37
C GLN A 89 -13.91 -9.82 -3.63
N GLY A 90 -13.31 -10.78 -4.35
CA GLY A 90 -12.67 -10.54 -5.64
C GLY A 90 -11.50 -9.58 -5.55
N ILE A 91 -11.44 -8.61 -6.47
CA ILE A 91 -10.34 -7.64 -6.58
C ILE A 91 -10.44 -6.46 -5.59
N ARG A 92 -11.60 -6.25 -4.95
CA ARG A 92 -11.85 -5.09 -4.07
C ARG A 92 -10.79 -4.93 -2.97
N PRO A 93 -10.41 -5.99 -2.24
CA PRO A 93 -9.37 -5.87 -1.20
C PRO A 93 -8.03 -5.42 -1.77
N THR A 94 -7.67 -5.85 -2.98
CA THR A 94 -6.44 -5.39 -3.63
C THR A 94 -6.52 -3.90 -3.98
N LEU A 95 -7.66 -3.42 -4.48
CA LEU A 95 -7.86 -1.99 -4.78
C LEU A 95 -7.84 -1.13 -3.51
N ASP A 96 -8.51 -1.59 -2.47
CA ASP A 96 -8.57 -0.92 -1.17
C ASP A 96 -7.19 -0.83 -0.51
N PHE A 97 -6.37 -1.89 -0.66
CA PHE A 97 -4.97 -1.89 -0.22
C PHE A 97 -4.19 -0.79 -0.94
N LEU A 98 -4.28 -0.74 -2.28
CA LEU A 98 -3.57 0.25 -3.10
C LEU A 98 -4.01 1.68 -2.76
N ALA A 99 -5.30 1.91 -2.52
CA ALA A 99 -5.81 3.20 -2.07
C ALA A 99 -5.23 3.61 -0.71
N SER A 100 -5.12 2.66 0.23
CA SER A 100 -4.57 2.90 1.56
C SER A 100 -3.08 3.27 1.49
N VAL A 101 -2.30 2.54 0.70
CA VAL A 101 -0.84 2.76 0.60
C VAL A 101 -0.44 3.92 -0.33
N ALA A 102 -1.34 4.42 -1.17
CA ALA A 102 -1.07 5.54 -2.09
C ALA A 102 -0.54 6.79 -1.39
N THR A 103 -0.96 7.01 -0.14
CA THR A 103 -0.50 8.13 0.69
C THR A 103 0.99 8.07 1.06
N ILE A 104 1.58 6.87 1.10
CA ILE A 104 2.97 6.65 1.55
C ILE A 104 3.88 6.23 0.40
N ALA A 105 3.33 5.48 -0.55
CA ALA A 105 4.03 4.93 -1.70
C ALA A 105 3.17 5.10 -2.97
N PRO A 106 3.03 6.33 -3.48
CA PRO A 106 2.22 6.60 -4.66
C PRO A 106 2.73 5.84 -5.89
N SER A 107 4.05 5.78 -6.09
CA SER A 107 4.66 5.07 -7.23
C SER A 107 4.31 3.58 -7.29
N PHE A 108 4.27 2.91 -6.13
CA PHE A 108 3.84 1.51 -6.03
C PHE A 108 2.36 1.37 -6.40
N SER A 109 1.53 2.28 -5.88
CA SER A 109 0.08 2.26 -6.09
C SER A 109 -0.28 2.51 -7.54
N ASP A 110 0.35 3.51 -8.17
CA ASP A 110 0.16 3.85 -9.59
C ASP A 110 0.58 2.69 -10.51
N TYR A 111 1.72 2.06 -10.22
CA TYR A 111 2.18 0.90 -10.98
C TYR A 111 1.15 -0.23 -11.01
N TRP A 112 0.62 -0.60 -9.84
CA TRP A 112 -0.35 -1.69 -9.76
C TRP A 112 -1.72 -1.29 -10.30
N ASN A 113 -2.18 -0.06 -10.07
CA ASN A 113 -3.42 0.43 -10.66
C ASN A 113 -3.37 0.43 -12.20
N ASN A 114 -2.27 0.88 -12.79
CA ASN A 114 -2.08 0.83 -14.25
C ASN A 114 -2.05 -0.62 -14.74
N ARG A 115 -1.33 -1.51 -14.04
CA ARG A 115 -1.28 -2.92 -14.39
C ARG A 115 -2.65 -3.60 -14.31
N ILE A 116 -3.48 -3.28 -13.32
CA ILE A 116 -4.86 -3.76 -13.19
C ILE A 116 -5.70 -3.26 -14.38
N ARG A 117 -5.60 -1.97 -14.69
CA ARG A 117 -6.31 -1.32 -15.81
C ARG A 117 -5.96 -1.96 -17.16
N ASP A 118 -4.67 -2.21 -17.41
CA ASP A 118 -4.20 -2.84 -18.65
C ASP A 118 -4.75 -4.27 -18.80
N LYS A 119 -4.80 -5.04 -17.70
CA LYS A 119 -5.35 -6.40 -17.70
C LYS A 119 -6.86 -6.42 -17.93
N SER A 120 -7.58 -5.48 -17.33
CA SER A 120 -9.02 -5.32 -17.53
C SER A 120 -9.32 -4.94 -18.98
N THR A 121 -8.55 -4.01 -19.56
CA THR A 121 -8.74 -3.54 -20.95
C THR A 121 -8.43 -4.62 -21.99
N ALA A 122 -7.53 -5.57 -21.68
CA ALA A 122 -7.21 -6.68 -22.57
C ALA A 122 -8.37 -7.68 -22.77
N ASN A 123 -9.45 -7.57 -21.99
CA ASN A 123 -10.70 -8.34 -22.06
C ASN A 123 -10.50 -9.86 -22.24
N LYS A 124 -9.48 -10.41 -21.57
CA LYS A 124 -9.23 -11.86 -21.57
C LYS A 124 -10.01 -12.49 -20.42
N PRO A 125 -10.71 -13.62 -20.63
CA PRO A 125 -11.32 -14.35 -19.51
C PRO A 125 -10.23 -14.75 -18.49
N GLY A 126 -10.55 -14.66 -17.19
CA GLY A 126 -9.60 -14.94 -16.10
C GLY A 126 -8.48 -13.90 -15.97
N TRP A 127 -8.70 -12.65 -16.38
CA TRP A 127 -7.73 -11.57 -16.15
C TRP A 127 -7.56 -11.25 -14.65
N GLU A 128 -8.61 -11.46 -13.85
CA GLU A 128 -8.63 -11.26 -12.40
C GLU A 128 -7.66 -12.20 -11.67
N ASP A 129 -7.54 -13.45 -12.12
CA ASP A 129 -6.62 -14.45 -11.54
C ASP A 129 -5.13 -14.06 -11.72
N LYS A 130 -4.85 -13.14 -12.64
CA LYS A 130 -3.50 -12.64 -12.91
C LYS A 130 -3.13 -11.45 -12.01
N ILE A 131 -4.07 -10.95 -11.22
CA ILE A 131 -3.89 -9.85 -10.31
C ILE A 131 -3.51 -10.42 -8.95
N PRO A 132 -2.49 -9.88 -8.27
CA PRO A 132 -2.15 -10.32 -6.93
C PRO A 132 -3.35 -10.17 -5.99
N THR A 133 -3.67 -11.25 -5.28
CA THR A 133 -4.61 -11.23 -4.15
C THR A 133 -4.13 -10.26 -3.06
N SER A 134 -5.03 -9.84 -2.18
CA SER A 134 -4.74 -8.97 -1.02
C SER A 134 -3.53 -9.40 -0.19
N GLN A 135 -3.31 -10.70 -0.02
CA GLN A 135 -2.13 -11.21 0.69
C GLN A 135 -0.85 -10.96 -0.10
N LYS A 136 -0.84 -11.36 -1.38
CA LYS A 136 0.32 -11.25 -2.26
C LYS A 136 0.70 -9.81 -2.56
N ILE A 137 -0.28 -8.89 -2.68
CA ILE A 137 0.03 -7.46 -2.85
C ILE A 137 0.65 -6.87 -1.59
N GLY A 138 0.25 -7.34 -0.40
CA GLY A 138 0.88 -7.02 0.88
C GLY A 138 2.35 -7.43 0.92
N ASP A 139 2.66 -8.67 0.53
CA ASP A 139 4.04 -9.18 0.51
C ASP A 139 4.92 -8.42 -0.49
N LEU A 140 4.40 -8.15 -1.69
CA LEU A 140 5.09 -7.36 -2.72
C LEU A 140 5.37 -5.93 -2.25
N PHE A 141 4.42 -5.35 -1.53
CA PHE A 141 4.57 -4.03 -0.95
C PHE A 141 5.61 -4.02 0.18
N GLU A 142 5.62 -5.04 1.03
CA GLU A 142 6.61 -5.19 2.09
C GLU A 142 8.04 -5.24 1.50
N GLN A 143 8.25 -6.07 0.47
CA GLN A 143 9.52 -6.16 -0.24
C GLN A 143 9.95 -4.82 -0.83
N HIS A 144 9.02 -4.13 -1.51
CA HIS A 144 9.26 -2.79 -2.05
C HIS A 144 9.67 -1.80 -0.95
N PHE A 145 8.95 -1.79 0.18
CA PHE A 145 9.22 -0.88 1.29
C PHE A 145 10.56 -1.18 1.99
N GLN A 146 10.92 -2.45 2.14
CA GLN A 146 12.22 -2.85 2.68
C GLN A 146 13.37 -2.44 1.75
N SER A 147 13.20 -2.61 0.42
CA SER A 147 14.23 -2.23 -0.55
C SER A 147 14.54 -0.73 -0.52
N GLN A 148 13.52 0.12 -0.36
CA GLN A 148 13.70 1.58 -0.28
C GLN A 148 14.47 2.03 0.97
N LYS A 149 14.22 1.39 2.13
CA LYS A 149 15.00 1.65 3.35
C LYS A 149 16.49 1.37 3.17
N THR A 150 16.83 0.33 2.39
CA THR A 150 18.25 0.00 2.15
C THR A 150 18.94 1.00 1.22
N THR A 151 18.24 1.54 0.21
CA THR A 151 18.79 2.55 -0.71
C THR A 151 19.03 3.89 -0.05
N GLU A 152 18.17 4.29 0.90
CA GLU A 152 18.38 5.53 1.69
C GLU A 152 19.58 5.40 2.64
N SER A 153 19.92 4.18 3.07
CA SER A 153 21.06 3.91 3.98
C SER A 153 22.42 3.72 3.28
N LYS A 154 22.46 3.62 1.95
CA LYS A 154 23.69 3.42 1.17
C LYS A 154 23.77 4.37 -0.01
N GLY A 155 23.90 5.67 0.27
CA GLY A 155 24.42 6.67 -0.67
C GLY A 155 25.91 6.49 -0.97
N GLY A 156 26.32 5.28 -1.39
CA GLY A 156 27.69 4.93 -1.73
C GLY A 156 27.80 4.50 -3.20
N ALA A 157 28.18 5.45 -4.04
CA ALA A 157 28.86 5.30 -5.34
C ALA A 157 28.23 4.37 -6.40
N PHE A 158 27.50 4.97 -7.34
CA PHE A 158 27.46 4.52 -8.74
C PHE A 158 27.77 5.70 -9.66
N SER A 159 29.06 6.03 -9.78
CA SER A 159 29.59 6.79 -10.91
C SER A 159 30.36 5.81 -11.78
N ALA A 160 29.67 5.17 -12.72
CA ALA A 160 30.30 4.40 -13.79
C ALA A 160 30.44 5.31 -15.00
N THR A 161 31.51 6.12 -15.04
CA THR A 161 31.87 6.84 -16.27
C THR A 161 32.38 5.81 -17.28
N PHE A 162 31.56 5.54 -18.29
CA PHE A 162 31.96 4.77 -19.47
C PHE A 162 32.97 5.60 -20.28
N GLN A 163 34.26 5.49 -19.95
CA GLN A 163 35.33 6.11 -20.73
C GLN A 163 35.71 5.16 -21.87
N GLY A 164 35.09 5.39 -23.03
CA GLY A 164 35.59 4.85 -24.29
C GLY A 164 37.03 5.31 -24.49
N LYS A 165 37.94 4.35 -24.62
CA LYS A 165 39.25 4.59 -25.23
C LYS A 165 38.99 4.95 -26.68
N ASP A 166 39.58 6.05 -27.16
CA ASP A 166 40.45 6.07 -28.34
C ASP A 166 41.13 7.44 -28.54
N ALA A 167 42.36 7.36 -29.04
CA ALA A 167 43.19 8.39 -29.68
C ALA A 167 43.78 9.56 -28.85
N SER A 168 44.99 9.32 -28.33
CA SER A 168 46.20 10.17 -28.46
C SER A 168 46.05 11.61 -28.97
N GLN A 169 46.46 12.61 -28.17
CA GLN A 169 47.71 13.37 -28.41
C GLN A 169 47.94 14.47 -27.35
N GLN A 170 49.23 14.77 -27.21
CA GLN A 170 49.93 15.66 -26.29
C GLN A 170 49.43 17.11 -26.20
N GLY A 171 49.67 17.73 -25.04
CA GLY A 171 50.41 19.00 -25.04
C GLY A 171 49.84 20.17 -24.24
N GLN A 172 50.52 20.46 -23.13
CA GLN A 172 50.93 21.80 -22.66
C GLN A 172 49.92 22.76 -21.97
N HIS A 173 50.21 22.98 -20.68
CA HIS A 173 49.96 24.17 -19.83
C HIS A 173 50.36 25.50 -20.56
N PRO A 174 49.95 26.75 -20.18
CA PRO A 174 49.86 27.21 -18.79
C PRO A 174 48.88 28.36 -18.39
N SER A 175 48.62 28.42 -17.08
CA SER A 175 48.58 29.61 -16.18
C SER A 175 47.95 30.95 -16.62
N GLN A 176 47.00 31.46 -15.80
CA GLN A 176 46.97 32.83 -15.24
C GLN A 176 45.81 32.94 -14.23
N SER A 177 46.10 33.05 -12.93
CA SER A 177 46.14 34.29 -12.14
C SER A 177 44.76 34.93 -11.90
N SER A 178 44.26 34.84 -10.67
CA SER A 178 44.13 35.97 -9.73
C SER A 178 43.20 35.61 -8.56
N ASN A 179 43.72 35.73 -7.34
CA ASN A 179 42.89 35.84 -6.14
C ASN A 179 42.23 37.23 -6.13
N PRO A 180 41.08 37.39 -5.46
CA PRO A 180 41.18 38.08 -4.18
C PRO A 180 40.42 37.42 -3.04
N SER A 181 41.02 37.62 -1.89
CA SER A 181 40.61 37.36 -0.51
C SER A 181 39.13 37.57 -0.23
N ASN A 182 38.50 36.67 0.54
CA ASN A 182 37.64 37.13 1.61
C ASN A 182 37.65 36.17 2.81
N SER A 183 37.83 36.76 3.97
CA SER A 183 37.90 36.16 5.29
C SER A 183 36.53 35.78 5.82
N SER A 184 36.38 34.56 6.33
CA SER A 184 35.47 34.30 7.45
C SER A 184 35.88 32.99 8.14
N SER A 185 36.32 33.16 9.38
CA SER A 185 36.57 32.17 10.41
C SER A 185 35.41 31.20 10.60
N THR A 186 35.71 29.90 10.56
CA THR A 186 35.02 28.92 11.41
C THR A 186 35.93 27.72 11.63
N GLU A 187 36.40 27.62 12.88
CA GLU A 187 37.04 26.48 13.48
C GLU A 187 36.36 25.18 13.02
N SER A 188 37.03 24.40 12.18
CA SER A 188 36.63 23.03 11.89
C SER A 188 37.86 22.16 12.07
N ASN A 189 37.72 21.16 12.92
CA ASN A 189 38.75 20.19 13.31
C ASN A 189 39.15 19.37 12.07
N ARG A 190 40.01 19.92 11.20
CA ARG A 190 40.44 19.28 9.96
C ARG A 190 41.47 18.21 10.28
N LYS A 191 41.04 16.95 10.18
CA LYS A 191 41.91 15.77 10.26
C LYS A 191 43.11 15.98 9.32
N GLN A 192 44.31 15.89 9.88
CA GLN A 192 45.55 16.07 9.14
C GLN A 192 45.78 14.86 8.20
N PRO A 193 46.29 15.08 6.97
CA PRO A 193 46.59 13.97 6.06
C PRO A 193 47.66 13.04 6.65
N PRO A 194 47.60 11.73 6.39
CA PRO A 194 48.65 10.80 6.80
C PRO A 194 49.99 11.17 6.16
N LYS A 195 51.08 10.78 6.83
CA LYS A 195 52.44 10.99 6.30
C LYS A 195 52.73 9.92 5.25
N CYS A 196 52.93 10.36 4.01
CA CYS A 196 53.29 9.47 2.90
C CYS A 196 54.79 9.12 2.95
N LEU A 197 55.17 8.01 2.30
CA LEU A 197 56.56 7.54 2.15
C LEU A 197 57.48 8.55 1.46
N CYS A 198 56.92 9.51 0.71
CA CYS A 198 57.67 10.63 0.12
C CYS A 198 58.03 11.75 1.10
N GLY A 199 57.61 11.65 2.37
CA GLY A 199 57.89 12.64 3.42
C GLY A 199 56.91 13.82 3.48
N GLN A 200 56.01 13.97 2.50
CA GLN A 200 54.97 15.00 2.46
C GLN A 200 53.63 14.48 3.02
N LYS A 201 52.75 15.39 3.44
CA LYS A 201 51.38 15.07 3.91
C LYS A 201 50.38 15.24 2.76
N HIS A 202 49.78 14.15 2.31
CA HIS A 202 48.69 14.19 1.34
C HIS A 202 47.75 13.00 1.54
N TRP A 203 46.53 13.10 1.01
CA TRP A 203 45.61 11.95 0.96
C TRP A 203 46.05 11.01 -0.17
N TYR A 204 45.78 9.71 -0.01
CA TYR A 204 46.17 8.66 -0.94
C TYR A 204 45.61 8.89 -2.34
#